data_AF-A0A316M3Z1-F1
#
_entry.id   AF-A0A316M3Z1-F1
#
_cell.length_a   1.000
_cell.length_b   1.000
_cell.length_c   1.000
_cell.angle_alpha   90.00
_cell.angle_beta   90.00
_cell.angle_gamma   90.00
#
_symmetry.space_group_name_H-M   'P 1'
#
loop_
_entity.id
_entity.type
_entity.pdbx_description
1 polymer ?
#
loop_
_entity_poly.entity_id
_entity_poly.type
_entity_poly.pdbx_seq_one_letter_code
_entity_poly.pdbx_strand_id
1 'polypeptide(L)'
;SFFYCDPPYFETESYYKNVGEDGFTEKDHVRLRDALLRIDGKFLLSYNDCEFIRSLYDAPGIQTEAFTRINNIKQRYDNGAQFPEILIANYDLHEREKNAPSQLNLFGEGGFME
;
A
#
# COMPACT_ATOMS: atom_id res chain seq x y z
N SER A 1 13.77 -6.47 -11.18
CA SER A 1 12.36 -6.89 -11.34
C SER A 1 11.45 -6.03 -10.49
N PHE A 2 10.18 -5.89 -10.88
CA PHE A 2 9.15 -5.18 -10.12
C PHE A 2 7.89 -6.06 -10.03
N PHE A 3 7.33 -6.18 -8.84
CA PHE A 3 6.14 -7.00 -8.56
C PHE A 3 5.03 -6.13 -7.98
N TYR A 4 3.85 -6.20 -8.57
CA TYR A 4 2.64 -5.62 -8.00
C TYR A 4 1.75 -6.73 -7.47
N CYS A 5 1.32 -6.61 -6.22
CA CYS A 5 0.48 -7.60 -5.55
C CYS A 5 -0.81 -6.94 -5.05
N ASP A 6 -1.95 -7.56 -5.34
CA ASP A 6 -3.28 -7.14 -4.87
C ASP A 6 -4.06 -8.39 -4.42
N PRO A 7 -3.71 -8.97 -3.25
CA PRO A 7 -4.35 -10.17 -2.74
C PRO A 7 -5.77 -9.89 -2.22
N PRO A 8 -6.58 -10.93 -1.94
CA PRO A 8 -7.84 -10.76 -1.22
C PRO A 8 -7.62 -10.02 0.10
N TYR A 9 -8.46 -9.02 0.39
CA TYR A 9 -8.29 -8.18 1.57
C TYR A 9 -8.65 -8.91 2.86
N PHE A 10 -7.94 -8.58 3.94
CA PHE A 10 -8.10 -9.24 5.23
C PHE A 10 -9.53 -9.03 5.75
N GLU A 11 -10.16 -10.11 6.25
CA GLU A 11 -11.55 -10.12 6.75
C GLU A 11 -12.63 -9.70 5.74
N THR A 12 -12.30 -9.66 4.45
CA THR A 12 -13.29 -9.45 3.36
C THR A 12 -13.74 -10.74 2.69
N GLU A 13 -13.37 -11.89 3.26
CA GLU A 13 -13.54 -13.24 2.71
C GLU A 13 -15.00 -13.58 2.35
N SER A 14 -15.98 -13.01 3.06
CA SER A 14 -17.42 -13.07 2.74
C SER A 14 -17.76 -12.64 1.31
N TYR A 15 -16.91 -11.83 0.68
CA TYR A 15 -17.08 -11.33 -0.69
C TYR A 15 -16.37 -12.16 -1.76
N TYR A 16 -15.38 -12.99 -1.39
CA TYR A 16 -14.55 -13.76 -2.32
C TYR A 16 -14.95 -15.24 -2.35
N LYS A 17 -16.12 -15.54 -2.93
CA LYS A 17 -16.66 -16.90 -3.08
C LYS A 17 -15.84 -17.85 -3.97
N ASN A 18 -14.72 -17.40 -4.54
CA ASN A 18 -13.94 -18.11 -5.55
C ASN A 18 -12.57 -18.62 -5.03
N VAL A 19 -12.29 -18.51 -3.73
CA VAL A 19 -10.96 -18.81 -3.18
C VAL A 19 -11.02 -20.10 -2.36
N GLY A 20 -11.17 -21.26 -3.02
CA GLY A 20 -11.20 -22.57 -2.35
C GLY A 20 -12.31 -22.73 -1.30
N GLU A 21 -12.33 -23.86 -0.57
CA GLU A 21 -13.28 -24.06 0.54
C GLU A 21 -12.96 -23.16 1.74
N ASP A 22 -11.69 -22.79 1.95
CA ASP A 22 -11.20 -22.09 3.14
C ASP A 22 -10.84 -20.60 2.93
N GLY A 23 -10.93 -20.07 1.71
CA GLY A 23 -10.59 -18.66 1.46
C GLY A 23 -9.08 -18.38 1.33
N PHE A 24 -8.73 -17.09 1.33
CA PHE A 24 -7.36 -16.62 1.51
C PHE A 24 -7.16 -16.37 3.00
N THR A 25 -6.56 -17.34 3.68
CA THR A 25 -6.55 -17.36 5.15
C THR A 25 -5.52 -16.42 5.74
N GLU A 26 -5.62 -16.14 7.04
CA GLU A 26 -4.56 -15.44 7.80
C GLU A 26 -3.15 -16.03 7.55
N LYS A 27 -3.05 -17.35 7.40
CA LYS A 27 -1.78 -18.03 7.09
C LYS A 27 -1.26 -17.68 5.70
N ASP A 28 -2.15 -17.45 4.74
CA ASP A 28 -1.79 -17.02 3.40
C ASP A 28 -1.32 -15.57 3.38
N HIS A 29 -1.94 -14.69 4.17
CA HIS A 29 -1.45 -13.32 4.41
C HIS A 29 0.00 -13.34 4.93
N VAL A 30 0.26 -14.18 5.95
CA VAL A 30 1.59 -14.35 6.54
C VAL A 30 2.58 -14.93 5.53
N ARG A 31 2.19 -15.93 4.76
CA ARG A 31 3.04 -16.56 3.73
C ARG A 31 3.40 -15.59 2.61
N LEU A 32 2.47 -14.74 2.19
CA LEU A 32 2.73 -13.68 1.21
C LEU A 32 3.78 -12.70 1.75
N ARG A 33 3.62 -12.24 2.99
CA ARG A 33 4.60 -11.37 3.64
C ARG A 33 5.99 -12.01 3.67
N ASP A 34 6.09 -13.27 4.07
CA ASP A 34 7.37 -13.98 4.13
C ASP A 34 8.06 -14.09 2.77
N ALA A 35 7.29 -14.24 1.70
CA ALA A 35 7.80 -14.25 0.34
C ALA A 35 8.28 -12.86 -0.10
N LEU A 36 7.48 -11.81 0.16
CA LEU A 36 7.81 -10.43 -0.22
C LEU A 36 9.02 -9.88 0.54
N LEU A 37 9.19 -10.21 1.83
CA LEU A 37 10.36 -9.77 2.59
C LEU A 37 11.67 -10.45 2.15
N ARG A 38 11.60 -11.53 1.37
CA ARG A 38 12.78 -12.26 0.86
C ARG A 38 12.95 -12.12 -0.65
N ILE A 39 12.12 -11.33 -1.31
CA ILE A 39 12.10 -11.26 -2.77
C ILE A 39 13.32 -10.51 -3.31
N ASP A 40 13.87 -11.02 -4.42
CA ASP A 40 14.86 -10.29 -5.21
C ASP A 40 14.14 -9.32 -6.15
N GLY A 41 14.16 -8.03 -5.81
CA GLY A 41 13.56 -6.95 -6.61
C GLY A 41 12.69 -6.01 -5.79
N LYS A 42 12.02 -5.08 -6.48
CA LYS A 42 11.07 -4.14 -5.87
C LYS A 42 9.66 -4.74 -5.85
N PHE A 43 8.90 -4.50 -4.78
CA PHE A 43 7.48 -4.82 -4.74
C PHE A 43 6.63 -3.64 -4.31
N LEU A 44 5.41 -3.61 -4.81
CA LEU A 44 4.32 -2.75 -4.36
C LEU A 44 3.11 -3.63 -4.06
N LEU A 45 2.56 -3.50 -2.86
CA LEU A 45 1.43 -4.28 -2.36
C LEU A 45 0.30 -3.33 -1.97
N SER A 46 -0.91 -3.57 -2.49
CA SER A 46 -2.14 -2.92 -2.05
C SER A 46 -2.88 -3.76 -1.02
N TYR A 47 -3.44 -3.10 0.01
CA TYR A 47 -4.25 -3.74 1.05
C TYR A 47 -5.32 -2.81 1.62
N ASN A 48 -6.32 -3.39 2.29
CA ASN A 48 -7.15 -2.64 3.22
C ASN A 48 -6.33 -2.14 4.42
N ASP A 49 -6.64 -0.93 4.88
CA ASP A 49 -6.00 -0.36 6.06
C ASP A 49 -6.61 -0.95 7.34
N CYS A 50 -5.91 -1.92 7.93
CA CYS A 50 -6.26 -2.47 9.24
C CYS A 50 -5.00 -2.75 10.09
N GLU A 51 -5.20 -2.87 11.41
CA GLU A 51 -4.12 -3.08 12.36
C GLU A 51 -3.33 -4.36 12.05
N PHE A 52 -4.00 -5.46 11.73
CA PHE A 52 -3.35 -6.73 11.38
C PHE A 52 -2.35 -6.57 10.23
N ILE A 53 -2.74 -5.93 9.13
CA ILE A 53 -1.86 -5.76 7.97
C ILE A 53 -0.74 -4.78 8.26
N ARG A 54 -1.01 -3.68 8.99
CA ARG A 54 0.03 -2.74 9.41
C ARG A 54 1.10 -3.43 10.25
N SER A 55 0.69 -4.22 11.24
CA SER A 55 1.62 -4.98 12.07
C SER A 55 2.35 -6.07 11.27
N LEU A 56 1.68 -6.70 10.31
CA LEU A 56 2.27 -7.77 9.49
C LEU A 56 3.46 -7.26 8.66
N TYR A 57 3.41 -6.02 8.19
CA TYR A 57 4.44 -5.39 7.36
C TYR A 57 5.28 -4.32 8.08
N ASP A 58 5.20 -4.24 9.42
CA ASP A 58 6.09 -3.40 10.24
C ASP A 58 7.50 -4.02 10.29
N ALA A 59 8.30 -3.72 9.26
CA ALA A 59 9.63 -4.27 9.09
C ALA A 59 10.60 -3.22 8.55
N PRO A 60 11.91 -3.31 8.89
CA PRO A 60 12.92 -2.41 8.35
C PRO A 60 12.96 -2.42 6.82
N GLY A 61 13.05 -1.22 6.23
CA GLY A 61 13.11 -1.06 4.77
C GLY A 61 11.74 -1.14 4.07
N ILE A 62 10.65 -1.32 4.81
CA ILE A 62 9.29 -1.23 4.28
C ILE A 62 8.74 0.18 4.49
N GLN A 63 8.19 0.75 3.42
CA GLN A 63 7.40 1.97 3.45
C GLN A 63 5.92 1.63 3.34
N THR A 64 5.10 2.34 4.12
CA THR A 64 3.63 2.20 4.08
C THR A 64 3.00 3.58 3.97
N GLU A 65 2.13 3.77 2.98
CA GLU A 65 1.36 4.99 2.77
C GLU A 65 -0.14 4.69 2.80
N ALA A 66 -0.89 5.49 3.55
CA ALA A 66 -2.34 5.37 3.63
C ALA A 66 -3.02 6.29 2.63
N PHE A 67 -4.08 5.81 2.00
CA PHE A 67 -4.92 6.58 1.10
C PHE A 67 -6.38 6.14 1.22
N THR A 68 -7.28 7.03 0.82
CA THR A 68 -8.72 6.74 0.79
C THR A 68 -9.19 6.65 -0.64
N ARG A 69 -9.88 5.56 -1.00
CA ARG A 69 -10.58 5.45 -2.29
C ARG A 69 -12.09 5.49 -2.12
N ILE A 70 -12.79 5.84 -3.19
CA ILE A 70 -14.25 5.74 -3.23
C ILE A 70 -14.65 4.25 -3.27
N ASN A 71 -15.55 3.86 -2.38
CA ASN A 71 -16.06 2.50 -2.28
C ASN A 71 -17.16 2.27 -3.33
N ASN A 72 -16.79 1.81 -4.53
CA ASN A 72 -17.73 1.57 -5.63
C ASN A 72 -18.81 0.52 -5.31
N ILE A 73 -18.54 -0.40 -4.37
CA ILE A 73 -19.51 -1.43 -3.96
C ILE A 73 -20.60 -0.81 -3.07
N LYS A 74 -20.21 0.11 -2.17
CA LYS A 74 -21.14 0.80 -1.28
C LYS A 74 -21.80 2.04 -1.88
N GLN A 75 -21.30 2.57 -3.00
CA GLN A 75 -21.90 3.72 -3.69
C GLN A 75 -23.41 3.56 -3.97
N ARG A 76 -23.90 2.32 -4.20
CA ARG A 76 -25.33 2.07 -4.45
C ARG A 76 -26.23 2.29 -3.24
N TYR A 77 -25.67 2.31 -2.03
CA TYR A 77 -26.39 2.39 -0.76
C TYR A 77 -25.98 3.61 0.08
N ASP A 78 -24.74 4.09 -0.09
CA ASP A 78 -24.16 5.20 0.66
C ASP A 78 -23.26 6.02 -0.28
N ASN A 79 -23.78 7.17 -0.72
CA ASN A 79 -23.09 8.06 -1.63
C ASN A 79 -21.86 8.66 -0.93
N GLY A 80 -20.67 8.30 -1.42
CA GLY A 80 -19.41 8.81 -0.88
C GLY A 80 -18.75 7.91 0.16
N ALA A 81 -19.25 6.69 0.38
CA ALA A 81 -18.57 5.71 1.23
C ALA A 81 -17.09 5.59 0.82
N GLN A 82 -16.19 5.86 1.75
CA GLN A 82 -14.75 5.72 1.54
C GLN A 82 -14.28 4.36 2.02
N PHE A 83 -13.24 3.83 1.38
CA PHE A 83 -12.56 2.62 1.82
C PHE A 83 -11.09 2.97 2.08
N PRO A 84 -10.60 2.80 3.33
CA PRO A 84 -9.24 3.12 3.68
C PRO A 84 -8.30 1.99 3.21
N GLU A 85 -7.21 2.38 2.57
CA GLU A 85 -6.22 1.49 1.97
C GLU A 85 -4.81 1.91 2.32
N ILE A 86 -3.90 0.95 2.19
CA ILE A 86 -2.48 1.16 2.34
C ILE A 86 -1.72 0.59 1.13
N LEU A 87 -0.73 1.35 0.67
CA LEU A 87 0.32 0.87 -0.22
C LEU A 87 1.54 0.51 0.63
N ILE A 88 2.12 -0.66 0.38
CA ILE A 88 3.27 -1.19 1.10
C ILE A 88 4.37 -1.51 0.08
N ALA A 89 5.58 -1.00 0.29
CA ALA A 89 6.68 -1.15 -0.65
C ALA A 89 8.04 -1.36 0.04
N ASN A 90 8.97 -2.05 -0.62
CA ASN A 90 10.37 -2.18 -0.16
C ASN A 90 11.33 -1.16 -0.80
N TYR A 91 10.80 -0.02 -1.25
CA TYR A 91 11.55 1.06 -1.86
C TYR A 91 10.90 2.40 -1.50
N ASP A 92 11.58 3.49 -1.83
CA ASP A 92 11.10 4.84 -1.57
C ASP A 92 9.96 5.21 -2.53
N LEU A 93 8.73 5.32 -2.03
CA LEU A 93 7.55 5.66 -2.83
C LEU A 93 7.67 7.05 -3.47
N HIS A 94 8.43 7.95 -2.84
CA HIS A 94 8.71 9.30 -3.31
C HIS A 94 10.02 9.43 -4.10
N GLU A 95 10.65 8.30 -4.50
CA GLU A 95 11.91 8.31 -5.26
C GLU A 95 11.82 9.21 -6.50
N ARG A 96 10.68 9.19 -7.20
CA ARG A 96 10.47 10.03 -8.39
C ARG A 96 10.33 11.52 -8.08
N GLU A 97 9.68 11.88 -6.98
CA GLU A 97 9.49 13.28 -6.60
C GLU A 97 10.81 13.90 -6.17
N LYS A 98 11.63 13.14 -5.43
CA LYS A 98 12.98 13.57 -5.00
C LYS A 98 13.95 13.73 -6.16
N ASN A 99 13.83 12.89 -7.19
CA ASN A 99 14.69 12.93 -8.37
C ASN A 99 14.09 13.74 -9.53
N ALA A 100 12.90 14.33 -9.35
CA ALA A 100 12.31 15.19 -10.35
C ALA A 100 13.21 16.43 -10.53
N PRO A 101 13.49 16.85 -11.78
CA PRO A 101 14.25 18.07 -12.00
C PRO A 101 13.46 19.24 -11.41
N SER A 102 13.96 19.80 -10.30
CA SER A 102 13.44 21.06 -9.78
C SER A 102 14.00 22.20 -10.62
N GLN A 103 13.11 23.07 -11.09
CA GLN A 103 13.56 24.30 -11.72
C GLN A 103 14.19 25.17 -10.63
N LEU A 104 15.50 25.43 -10.72
CA LEU A 104 16.18 26.34 -9.82
C LEU A 104 15.56 27.74 -9.97
N ASN A 105 14.93 28.22 -8.91
CA ASN A 105 14.43 29.59 -8.84
C ASN A 105 15.45 30.44 -8.09
N LEU A 106 15.73 31.65 -8.58
CA LEU A 106 16.72 32.58 -8.01
C LEU A 106 16.47 32.96 -6.54
N PHE A 107 15.27 32.68 -6.01
CA PHE A 107 14.86 32.95 -4.63
C PHE A 107 14.68 31.69 -3.77
N GLY A 108 15.01 30.51 -4.30
CA GLY A 108 14.92 29.24 -3.58
C GLY A 108 16.24 28.95 -2.88
N GLU A 109 16.22 29.05 -1.55
CA GLU A 109 17.33 28.81 -0.60
C GLU A 109 18.20 30.03 -0.26
N GLY A 110 17.99 30.54 0.96
CA GLY A 110 18.81 31.59 1.57
C GLY A 110 18.23 32.98 1.40
N GLY A 111 17.09 33.26 2.05
CA GLY A 111 16.71 34.62 2.36
C GLY A 111 17.83 35.25 3.20
N PHE A 112 18.55 36.19 2.60
CA PHE A 112 19.46 37.07 3.33
C PHE A 112 18.64 37.77 4.43
N MET A 113 19.02 37.52 5.67
CA MET A 113 18.66 38.41 6.78
C MET A 113 19.31 39.76 6.52
N GLU A 114 18.49 40.80 6.43
CA GLU A 114 18.85 42.14 6.89
C GLU A 114 17.80 42.59 7.91
#